data_AF-A0A2J0MSB4-F1
#
_entry.id   AF-A0A2J0MSB4-F1
#
_cell.length_a   1.000
_cell.length_b   1.000
_cell.length_c   1.000
_cell.angle_alpha   90.00
_cell.angle_beta   90.00
_cell.angle_gamma   90.00
#
_symmetry.space_group_name_H-M   'P 1'
#
loop_
_entity.id
_entity.type
_entity.pdbx_description
1 polymer ?
#
loop_
_entity_poly.entity_id
_entity_poly.type
_entity_poly.pdbx_seq_one_letter_code
_entity_poly.pdbx_strand_id
1 'polypeptide(L)'
;MMRMKTRFFVVGSVLSLSVFSVSIVLASPAEDRAVRQAEIRATRQANIEEREANREEKKTEMEAKRQEAFCNRFSEMASKMAQRMSDRKSTFDDRRENRNNIFDTKRDNRNSKLTKNRSLQDARRLAMYAKLDEKAVTDEQKAAVKKFQNTVETAVKARRSAVDTAIEIFRKGVDSAVATRKGSMESAVATFTSASNTAVSSAKSACASGKTPAEVRAQFQSDMEVAREKLKSDRTQMEKVRDSVKALMETRRTSVESAMNAFKTTLESAKTELKTAFGK
;
A
#
# COMPACT_ATOMS: atom_id res chain seq x y z
N MET A 1 12.39 -11.30 -49.28
CA MET A 1 12.77 -11.33 -50.70
C MET A 1 12.45 -9.97 -51.32
N MET A 2 13.44 -9.10 -51.49
CA MET A 2 13.45 -8.07 -52.54
C MET A 2 14.85 -7.43 -52.53
N ARG A 3 15.64 -7.80 -53.54
CA ARG A 3 16.96 -7.25 -53.85
C ARG A 3 16.76 -6.14 -54.87
N MET A 4 17.17 -4.92 -54.58
CA MET A 4 17.41 -3.91 -55.62
C MET A 4 18.90 -3.86 -55.92
N LYS A 5 19.24 -4.32 -57.13
CA LYS A 5 20.53 -4.16 -57.79
C LYS A 5 20.41 -2.95 -58.71
N THR A 6 21.32 -1.99 -58.59
CA THR A 6 21.57 -0.98 -59.61
C THR A 6 22.91 -1.28 -60.29
N ARG A 7 22.86 -1.39 -61.61
CA ARG A 7 23.98 -1.53 -62.55
C ARG A 7 23.73 -0.58 -63.73
N PHE A 8 24.82 -0.31 -64.46
CA PHE A 8 24.97 0.37 -65.76
C PHE A 8 25.28 1.87 -65.69
N PHE A 9 26.12 2.48 -66.54
CA PHE A 9 27.27 2.14 -67.42
C PHE A 9 27.59 3.47 -68.17
N VAL A 10 28.55 3.43 -69.11
CA VAL A 10 28.91 4.46 -70.12
C VAL A 10 30.04 5.40 -69.64
N VAL A 11 31.19 5.65 -70.30
CA VAL A 11 31.97 5.22 -71.50
C VAL A 11 32.70 6.48 -71.99
N GLY A 12 33.94 6.34 -72.50
CA GLY A 12 34.61 7.35 -73.35
C GLY A 12 35.85 7.97 -72.69
N SER A 13 37.07 7.43 -72.81
CA SER A 13 37.94 7.34 -74.00
C SER A 13 38.44 8.71 -74.48
N VAL A 14 39.71 9.04 -74.19
CA VAL A 14 40.61 9.77 -75.11
C VAL A 14 42.02 9.23 -74.93
N LEU A 15 42.55 8.66 -76.02
CA LEU A 15 43.96 8.36 -76.24
C LEU A 15 44.79 9.65 -76.24
N SER A 16 45.93 9.65 -75.57
CA SER A 16 47.08 10.45 -76.01
C SER A 16 48.37 9.62 -75.85
N LEU A 17 48.86 9.13 -76.98
CA LEU A 17 50.20 8.59 -77.18
C LEU A 17 51.21 9.75 -77.08
N SER A 18 52.13 9.67 -76.13
CA SER A 18 53.39 10.41 -76.18
C SER A 18 54.55 9.46 -75.88
N VAL A 19 55.24 9.12 -76.96
CA VAL A 19 56.62 8.61 -77.01
C VAL A 19 57.51 9.51 -76.13
N PHE A 20 58.40 8.93 -75.32
CA PHE A 20 59.83 9.27 -75.23
C PHE A 20 60.48 8.67 -73.96
N SER A 21 61.64 8.05 -74.19
CA SER A 21 62.77 7.94 -73.26
C SER A 21 62.67 6.89 -72.14
N VAL A 22 62.97 5.64 -72.53
CA VAL A 22 63.54 4.64 -71.62
C VAL A 22 64.94 5.12 -71.21
N SER A 23 65.02 5.84 -70.10
CA SER A 23 66.26 5.99 -69.34
C SER A 23 66.33 4.80 -68.38
N ILE A 24 67.07 3.75 -68.77
CA ILE A 24 67.52 2.71 -67.84
C ILE A 24 68.54 3.37 -66.92
N VAL A 25 68.04 3.91 -65.81
CA VAL A 25 68.84 4.11 -64.61
C VAL A 25 68.99 2.71 -64.00
N LEU A 26 70.22 2.19 -63.98
CA LEU A 26 70.59 1.03 -63.16
C LEU A 26 70.44 1.43 -61.69
N ALA A 27 69.21 1.39 -61.18
CA ALA A 27 68.93 1.39 -59.75
C ALA A 27 69.49 0.10 -59.16
N SER A 28 70.21 0.23 -58.06
CA SER A 28 70.84 -0.91 -57.41
C SER A 28 69.76 -1.88 -56.87
N PRO A 29 70.01 -3.20 -56.78
CA PRO A 29 69.07 -4.17 -56.19
C PRO A 29 68.69 -3.87 -54.72
N ALA A 30 69.33 -2.88 -54.10
CA ALA A 30 69.07 -2.43 -52.74
C ALA A 30 67.91 -1.41 -52.66
N GLU A 31 67.70 -0.58 -53.68
CA GLU A 31 66.67 0.47 -53.69
C GLU A 31 65.26 -0.12 -53.94
N ASP A 32 65.13 -1.06 -54.88
CA ASP A 32 63.87 -1.80 -55.11
C ASP A 32 63.44 -2.64 -53.89
N ARG A 33 64.41 -3.14 -53.10
CA ARG A 33 64.14 -3.84 -51.85
C ARG A 33 63.65 -2.87 -50.76
N ALA A 34 64.17 -1.65 -50.71
CA ALA A 34 63.74 -0.62 -49.77
C ALA A 34 62.31 -0.16 -50.06
N VAL A 35 61.96 0.06 -51.34
CA VAL A 35 60.60 0.41 -51.77
C VAL A 35 59.61 -0.72 -51.46
N ARG A 36 59.94 -1.97 -51.79
CA ARG A 36 59.09 -3.13 -51.42
C ARG A 36 58.93 -3.31 -49.90
N GLN A 37 59.98 -3.06 -49.12
CA GLN A 37 59.89 -3.12 -47.65
C GLN A 37 59.00 -2.01 -47.09
N ALA A 38 59.05 -0.80 -47.67
CA ALA A 38 58.17 0.31 -47.30
C ALA A 38 56.71 0.02 -47.66
N GLU A 39 56.45 -0.52 -48.85
CA GLU A 39 55.10 -0.95 -49.29
C GLU A 39 54.53 -2.04 -48.38
N ILE A 40 55.30 -3.08 -48.04
CA ILE A 40 54.89 -4.16 -47.13
C ILE A 40 54.60 -3.62 -45.72
N ARG A 41 55.40 -2.67 -45.22
CA ARG A 41 55.14 -2.01 -43.93
C ARG A 41 53.86 -1.17 -43.98
N ALA A 42 53.63 -0.44 -45.07
CA ALA A 42 52.40 0.33 -45.27
C ALA A 42 51.16 -0.57 -45.37
N THR A 43 51.24 -1.71 -46.06
CA THR A 43 50.12 -2.68 -46.13
C THR A 43 49.85 -3.33 -44.77
N ARG A 44 50.90 -3.64 -44.00
CA ARG A 44 50.75 -4.16 -42.63
C ARG A 44 50.11 -3.14 -41.70
N GLN A 45 50.51 -1.88 -41.81
CA GLN A 45 49.95 -0.78 -41.03
C GLN A 45 48.46 -0.58 -41.36
N ALA A 46 48.11 -0.55 -42.66
CA ALA A 46 46.71 -0.48 -43.10
C ALA A 46 45.87 -1.68 -42.62
N ASN A 47 46.43 -2.90 -42.66
CA ASN A 47 45.75 -4.09 -42.14
C ASN A 47 45.59 -4.09 -40.60
N ILE A 48 46.51 -3.45 -39.87
CA ILE A 48 46.39 -3.26 -38.41
C ILE A 48 45.26 -2.27 -38.11
N GLU A 49 45.25 -1.12 -38.80
CA GLU A 49 44.24 -0.08 -38.67
C GLU A 49 42.83 -0.59 -39.03
N GLU A 50 42.70 -1.36 -40.12
CA GLU A 50 41.44 -2.00 -40.50
C GLU A 50 40.98 -3.03 -39.45
N ARG A 51 41.91 -3.78 -38.85
CA ARG A 51 41.60 -4.73 -37.77
C ARG A 51 41.19 -4.04 -36.48
N GLU A 52 41.78 -2.89 -36.16
CA GLU A 52 41.41 -2.07 -35.01
C GLU A 52 40.03 -1.44 -35.20
N ALA A 53 39.75 -0.87 -36.37
CA ALA A 53 38.43 -0.35 -36.73
C ALA A 53 37.34 -1.45 -36.63
N ASN A 54 37.60 -2.63 -37.20
CA ASN A 54 36.69 -3.79 -37.11
C ASN A 54 36.49 -4.29 -35.66
N ARG A 55 37.50 -4.14 -34.79
CA ARG A 55 37.38 -4.51 -33.36
C ARG A 55 36.53 -3.51 -32.60
N GLU A 56 36.71 -2.22 -32.85
CA GLU A 56 35.89 -1.17 -32.22
C GLU A 56 34.43 -1.25 -32.69
N GLU A 57 34.18 -1.48 -33.98
CA GLU A 57 32.82 -1.71 -34.50
C GLU A 57 32.16 -2.95 -33.87
N LYS A 58 32.89 -4.06 -33.73
CA LYS A 58 32.37 -5.24 -33.03
C LYS A 58 32.12 -4.99 -31.54
N LYS A 59 32.94 -4.17 -30.87
CA LYS A 59 32.69 -3.80 -29.47
C LYS A 59 31.41 -3.00 -29.33
N THR A 60 31.20 -1.98 -30.17
CA THR A 60 29.99 -1.15 -30.13
C THR A 60 28.74 -1.94 -30.49
N GLU A 61 28.80 -2.84 -31.47
CA GLU A 61 27.70 -3.76 -31.80
C GLU A 61 27.35 -4.68 -30.62
N MET A 62 28.37 -5.25 -29.96
CA MET A 62 28.18 -6.12 -28.80
C MET A 62 27.65 -5.36 -27.57
N GLU A 63 28.07 -4.12 -27.37
CA GLU A 63 27.56 -3.24 -26.31
C GLU A 63 26.09 -2.89 -26.54
N ALA A 64 25.71 -2.55 -27.78
CA ALA A 64 24.31 -2.30 -28.15
C ALA A 64 23.43 -3.52 -27.90
N LYS A 65 23.87 -4.73 -28.32
CA LYS A 65 23.15 -5.99 -28.04
C LYS A 65 23.01 -6.27 -26.55
N ARG A 66 24.05 -6.00 -25.76
CA ARG A 66 24.02 -6.17 -24.29
C ARG A 66 23.05 -5.19 -23.64
N GLN A 67 23.01 -3.94 -24.12
CA GLN A 67 22.09 -2.92 -23.62
C GLN A 67 20.64 -3.26 -23.94
N GLU A 68 20.35 -3.68 -25.16
CA GLU A 68 19.01 -4.14 -25.57
C GLU A 68 18.55 -5.33 -24.72
N ALA A 69 19.40 -6.35 -24.57
CA ALA A 69 19.11 -7.50 -23.73
C ALA A 69 18.86 -7.12 -22.26
N PHE A 70 19.60 -6.13 -21.74
CA PHE A 70 19.37 -5.59 -20.40
C PHE A 70 17.99 -4.91 -20.30
N CYS A 71 17.67 -4.01 -21.23
CA CYS A 71 16.42 -3.24 -21.19
C CYS A 71 15.17 -4.12 -21.35
N ASN A 72 15.26 -5.18 -22.14
CA ASN A 72 14.20 -6.19 -22.26
C ASN A 72 13.97 -6.94 -20.94
N ARG A 73 15.06 -7.44 -20.31
CA ARG A 73 14.98 -8.12 -19.01
C ARG A 73 14.49 -7.19 -17.90
N PHE A 74 14.94 -5.94 -17.92
CA PHE A 74 14.52 -4.94 -16.95
C PHE A 74 13.02 -4.66 -17.06
N SER A 75 12.50 -4.49 -18.28
CA SER A 75 11.07 -4.26 -18.53
C SER A 75 10.21 -5.42 -18.05
N GLU A 76 10.64 -6.66 -18.29
CA GLU A 76 9.94 -7.85 -17.79
C GLU A 76 9.95 -7.91 -16.25
N MET A 77 11.10 -7.65 -15.63
CA MET A 77 11.23 -7.58 -14.17
C MET A 77 10.32 -6.49 -13.57
N ALA A 78 10.26 -5.32 -14.20
CA ALA A 78 9.41 -4.21 -13.78
C ALA A 78 7.92 -4.57 -13.84
N SER A 79 7.47 -5.24 -14.92
CA SER A 79 6.10 -5.74 -15.03
C SER A 79 5.77 -6.78 -13.95
N LYS A 80 6.69 -7.72 -13.67
CA LYS A 80 6.53 -8.69 -12.57
C LYS A 80 6.45 -8.01 -11.20
N MET A 81 7.19 -6.91 -11.00
CA MET A 81 7.12 -6.12 -9.77
C MET A 81 5.72 -5.49 -9.60
N ALA A 82 5.18 -4.87 -10.65
CA ALA A 82 3.84 -4.30 -10.63
C ALA A 82 2.76 -5.35 -10.34
N GLN A 83 2.85 -6.53 -10.97
CA GLN A 83 1.93 -7.64 -10.69
C GLN A 83 2.00 -8.08 -9.22
N ARG A 84 3.21 -8.29 -8.69
CA ARG A 84 3.40 -8.66 -7.27
C ARG A 84 2.84 -7.61 -6.30
N MET A 85 2.88 -6.33 -6.66
CA MET A 85 2.27 -5.27 -5.86
C MET A 85 0.74 -5.38 -5.85
N SER A 86 0.14 -5.67 -7.01
CA SER A 86 -1.29 -5.93 -7.14
C SER A 86 -1.74 -7.12 -6.28
N ASP A 87 -1.04 -8.25 -6.40
CA ASP A 87 -1.38 -9.48 -5.66
C ASP A 87 -1.29 -9.27 -4.14
N ARG A 88 -0.25 -8.54 -3.69
CA ARG A 88 -0.07 -8.17 -2.29
C ARG A 88 -1.19 -7.25 -1.80
N LYS A 89 -1.64 -6.32 -2.64
CA LYS A 89 -2.78 -5.45 -2.33
C LYS A 89 -4.05 -6.27 -2.16
N SER A 90 -4.35 -7.20 -3.08
CA SER A 90 -5.51 -8.09 -2.96
C SER A 90 -5.49 -8.88 -1.66
N THR A 91 -4.37 -9.54 -1.35
CA THR A 91 -4.22 -10.31 -0.09
C THR A 91 -4.43 -9.44 1.15
N PHE A 92 -4.00 -8.17 1.11
CA PHE A 92 -4.21 -7.23 2.20
C PHE A 92 -5.69 -6.85 2.35
N ASP A 93 -6.38 -6.63 1.23
CA ASP A 93 -7.80 -6.32 1.19
C ASP A 93 -8.63 -7.50 1.74
N ASP A 94 -8.31 -8.75 1.37
CA ASP A 94 -8.97 -9.96 1.89
C ASP A 94 -8.80 -10.10 3.42
N ARG A 95 -7.56 -9.93 3.90
CA ARG A 95 -7.25 -9.97 5.35
C ARG A 95 -7.97 -8.87 6.12
N ARG A 96 -8.21 -7.73 5.49
CA ARG A 96 -8.97 -6.62 6.08
C ARG A 96 -10.44 -6.97 6.17
N GLU A 97 -11.03 -7.49 5.10
CA GLU A 97 -12.43 -7.91 5.09
C GLU A 97 -12.72 -8.98 6.13
N ASN A 98 -11.87 -10.01 6.22
CA ASN A 98 -12.01 -11.05 7.24
C ASN A 98 -11.97 -10.48 8.67
N ARG A 99 -11.09 -9.50 8.93
CA ARG A 99 -11.06 -8.82 10.24
C ARG A 99 -12.35 -8.06 10.53
N ASN A 100 -12.92 -7.38 9.54
CA ASN A 100 -14.20 -6.68 9.69
C ASN A 100 -15.33 -7.65 10.04
N ASN A 101 -15.43 -8.77 9.32
CA ASN A 101 -16.43 -9.81 9.60
C ASN A 101 -16.32 -10.36 11.02
N ILE A 102 -15.09 -10.58 11.51
CA ILE A 102 -14.84 -10.99 12.90
C ILE A 102 -15.28 -9.90 13.89
N PHE A 103 -15.04 -8.62 13.59
CA PHE A 103 -15.48 -7.51 14.45
C PHE A 103 -16.99 -7.42 14.55
N ASP A 104 -17.70 -7.54 13.43
CA ASP A 104 -19.16 -7.48 13.37
C ASP A 104 -19.79 -8.66 14.12
N THR A 105 -19.32 -9.88 13.85
CA THR A 105 -19.75 -11.08 14.60
C THR A 105 -19.57 -10.91 16.11
N LYS A 106 -18.43 -10.35 16.54
CA LYS A 106 -18.18 -10.07 17.97
C LYS A 106 -19.10 -8.98 18.53
N ARG A 107 -19.49 -7.99 17.73
CA ARG A 107 -20.46 -6.96 18.14
C ARG A 107 -21.85 -7.57 18.33
N ASP A 108 -22.28 -8.41 17.41
CA ASP A 108 -23.58 -9.08 17.46
C ASP A 108 -23.70 -10.03 18.64
N ASN A 109 -22.66 -10.82 18.90
CA ASN A 109 -22.62 -11.69 20.08
C ASN A 109 -22.73 -10.89 21.39
N ARG A 110 -22.09 -9.71 21.48
CA ARG A 110 -22.23 -8.83 22.65
C ARG A 110 -23.63 -8.24 22.76
N ASN A 111 -24.25 -7.84 21.64
CA ASN A 111 -25.62 -7.34 21.61
C ASN A 111 -26.61 -8.41 22.08
N SER A 112 -26.52 -9.62 21.53
CA SER A 112 -27.37 -10.75 21.90
C SER A 112 -27.26 -11.05 23.40
N LYS A 113 -26.03 -11.11 23.94
CA LYS A 113 -25.80 -11.32 25.38
C LYS A 113 -26.39 -10.19 26.23
N LEU A 114 -26.25 -8.93 25.80
CA LEU A 114 -26.83 -7.79 26.51
C LEU A 114 -28.36 -7.86 26.54
N THR A 115 -29.00 -8.13 25.40
CA THR A 115 -30.46 -8.30 25.30
C THR A 115 -30.94 -9.43 26.20
N LYS A 116 -30.31 -10.61 26.15
CA LYS A 116 -30.65 -11.74 27.03
C LYS A 116 -30.54 -11.38 28.51
N ASN A 117 -29.46 -10.71 28.90
CA ASN A 117 -29.27 -10.29 30.30
C ASN A 117 -30.32 -9.27 30.74
N ARG A 118 -30.74 -8.35 29.85
CA ARG A 118 -31.82 -7.39 30.13
C ARG A 118 -33.15 -8.10 30.36
N SER A 119 -33.52 -9.04 29.50
CA SER A 119 -34.75 -9.83 29.66
C SER A 119 -34.77 -10.62 30.96
N LEU A 120 -33.65 -11.26 31.33
CA LEU A 120 -33.54 -11.99 32.60
C LEU A 120 -33.68 -11.05 33.81
N GLN A 121 -33.08 -9.87 33.76
CA GLN A 121 -33.19 -8.86 34.83
C GLN A 121 -34.60 -8.28 34.93
N ASP A 122 -35.30 -8.12 33.81
CA ASP A 122 -36.70 -7.68 33.81
C ASP A 122 -37.62 -8.74 34.42
N ALA A 123 -37.48 -10.01 34.01
CA ALA A 123 -38.24 -11.11 34.60
C ALA A 123 -38.04 -11.22 36.12
N ARG A 124 -36.78 -11.13 36.59
CA ARG A 124 -36.47 -11.16 38.04
C ARG A 124 -37.10 -10.00 38.79
N ARG A 125 -37.10 -8.81 38.19
CA ARG A 125 -37.67 -7.60 38.82
C ARG A 125 -39.20 -7.66 38.88
N LEU A 126 -39.85 -8.12 37.81
CA LEU A 126 -41.30 -8.35 37.79
C LEU A 126 -41.71 -9.39 38.85
N ALA A 127 -40.96 -10.49 38.99
CA ALA A 127 -41.22 -11.47 40.04
C ALA A 127 -41.02 -10.91 41.46
N MET A 128 -40.07 -9.99 41.64
CA MET A 128 -39.89 -9.30 42.93
C MET A 128 -41.06 -8.35 43.21
N TYR A 129 -41.56 -7.62 42.22
CA TYR A 129 -42.72 -6.74 42.36
C TYR A 129 -43.98 -7.51 42.77
N ALA A 130 -44.26 -8.65 42.12
CA ALA A 130 -45.38 -9.51 42.50
C ALA A 130 -45.31 -9.92 43.98
N LYS A 131 -44.13 -10.31 44.48
CA LYS A 131 -43.91 -10.66 45.89
C LYS A 131 -44.07 -9.46 46.85
N LEU A 132 -43.86 -8.23 46.39
CA LEU A 132 -44.09 -7.04 47.20
C LEU A 132 -45.58 -6.69 47.25
N ASP A 133 -46.28 -6.82 46.12
CA ASP A 133 -47.72 -6.63 46.03
C ASP A 133 -48.48 -7.61 46.92
N GLU A 134 -48.08 -8.89 46.93
CA GLU A 134 -48.64 -9.93 47.83
C GLU A 134 -48.46 -9.60 49.32
N LYS A 135 -47.41 -8.85 49.68
CA LYS A 135 -47.11 -8.49 51.07
C LYS A 135 -47.79 -7.18 51.51
N ALA A 136 -48.24 -6.37 50.57
CA ALA A 136 -48.87 -5.09 50.86
C ALA A 136 -50.35 -5.31 51.22
N VAL A 137 -50.65 -5.28 52.51
CA VAL A 137 -52.01 -5.55 53.02
C VAL A 137 -52.83 -4.27 53.05
N THR A 138 -52.26 -3.17 53.56
CA THR A 138 -52.94 -1.88 53.68
C THR A 138 -52.87 -1.06 52.40
N ASP A 139 -53.78 -0.10 52.23
CA ASP A 139 -53.80 0.74 51.03
C ASP A 139 -52.58 1.67 50.96
N GLU A 140 -52.04 2.10 52.10
CA GLU A 140 -50.79 2.85 52.19
C GLU A 140 -49.60 2.01 51.71
N GLN A 141 -49.53 0.74 52.11
CA GLN A 141 -48.48 -0.18 51.67
C GLN A 141 -48.57 -0.43 50.16
N LYS A 142 -49.79 -0.65 49.63
CA LYS A 142 -50.00 -0.84 48.18
C LYS A 142 -49.61 0.40 47.39
N ALA A 143 -49.97 1.58 47.87
CA ALA A 143 -49.57 2.86 47.26
C ALA A 143 -48.04 3.03 47.26
N ALA A 144 -47.37 2.67 48.36
CA ALA A 144 -45.91 2.71 48.46
C ALA A 144 -45.23 1.71 47.52
N VAL A 145 -45.75 0.48 47.38
CA VAL A 145 -45.22 -0.50 46.41
C VAL A 145 -45.37 0.03 44.98
N LYS A 146 -46.53 0.58 44.61
CA LYS A 146 -46.74 1.17 43.28
C LYS A 146 -45.78 2.34 43.01
N LYS A 147 -45.55 3.20 44.00
CA LYS A 147 -44.55 4.28 43.91
C LYS A 147 -43.14 3.71 43.70
N PHE A 148 -42.75 2.70 44.48
CA PHE A 148 -41.46 2.02 44.34
C PHE A 148 -41.27 1.40 42.95
N GLN A 149 -42.28 0.68 42.44
CA GLN A 149 -42.27 0.09 41.10
C GLN A 149 -42.02 1.16 40.04
N ASN A 150 -42.79 2.25 40.05
CA ASN A 150 -42.65 3.35 39.09
C ASN A 150 -41.27 4.02 39.15
N THR A 151 -40.77 4.30 40.35
CA THR A 151 -39.45 4.91 40.54
C THR A 151 -38.35 4.00 40.00
N VAL A 152 -38.39 2.70 40.32
CA VAL A 152 -37.37 1.76 39.87
C VAL A 152 -37.44 1.52 38.36
N GLU A 153 -38.63 1.39 37.76
CA GLU A 153 -38.77 1.25 36.30
C GLU A 153 -38.24 2.49 35.56
N THR A 154 -38.53 3.69 36.08
CA THR A 154 -37.99 4.94 35.54
C THR A 154 -36.46 4.96 35.63
N ALA A 155 -35.89 4.58 36.77
CA ALA A 155 -34.45 4.49 36.96
C ALA A 155 -33.79 3.43 36.06
N VAL A 156 -34.43 2.27 35.86
CA VAL A 156 -33.95 1.23 34.95
C VAL A 156 -33.93 1.74 33.51
N LYS A 157 -35.00 2.40 33.06
CA LYS A 157 -35.08 3.00 31.71
C LYS A 157 -34.00 4.06 31.51
N ALA A 158 -33.83 4.98 32.46
CA ALA A 158 -32.80 6.02 32.41
C ALA A 158 -31.39 5.40 32.33
N ARG A 159 -31.09 4.42 33.20
CA ARG A 159 -29.81 3.70 33.18
C ARG A 159 -29.56 2.99 31.86
N ARG A 160 -30.56 2.29 31.31
CA ARG A 160 -30.44 1.59 30.03
C ARG A 160 -30.14 2.56 28.90
N SER A 161 -30.91 3.64 28.81
CA SER A 161 -30.71 4.71 27.83
C SER A 161 -29.28 5.28 27.89
N ALA A 162 -28.82 5.66 29.09
CA ALA A 162 -27.46 6.19 29.26
C ALA A 162 -26.36 5.19 28.85
N VAL A 163 -26.51 3.92 29.21
CA VAL A 163 -25.57 2.86 28.81
C VAL A 163 -25.60 2.61 27.30
N ASP A 164 -26.78 2.62 26.67
CA ASP A 164 -26.92 2.43 25.23
C ASP A 164 -26.28 3.58 24.46
N THR A 165 -26.52 4.83 24.88
CA THR A 165 -25.84 6.01 24.34
C THR A 165 -24.32 5.90 24.48
N ALA A 166 -23.81 5.49 25.64
CA ALA A 166 -22.37 5.30 25.84
C ALA A 166 -21.77 4.20 24.95
N ILE A 167 -22.52 3.11 24.71
CA ILE A 167 -22.13 2.05 23.78
C ILE A 167 -22.13 2.55 22.33
N GLU A 168 -23.14 3.33 21.94
CA GLU A 168 -23.26 3.90 20.60
C GLU A 168 -22.13 4.89 20.30
N ILE A 169 -21.86 5.83 21.20
CA ILE A 169 -20.75 6.79 21.09
C ILE A 169 -19.43 6.04 20.94
N PHE A 170 -19.19 5.02 21.77
CA PHE A 170 -18.00 4.18 21.66
C PHE A 170 -17.90 3.53 20.28
N ARG A 171 -18.97 2.92 19.79
CA ARG A 171 -18.98 2.24 18.48
C ARG A 171 -18.69 3.21 17.33
N LYS A 172 -19.42 4.32 17.28
CA LYS A 172 -19.23 5.37 16.25
C LYS A 172 -17.82 5.93 16.29
N GLY A 173 -17.26 6.17 17.48
CA GLY A 173 -15.88 6.62 17.65
C GLY A 173 -14.87 5.60 17.12
N VAL A 174 -15.05 4.31 17.44
CA VAL A 174 -14.16 3.25 16.94
C VAL A 174 -14.27 3.11 15.43
N ASP A 175 -15.48 3.13 14.87
CA ASP A 175 -15.70 3.02 13.42
C ASP A 175 -15.09 4.20 12.67
N SER A 176 -15.24 5.41 13.19
CA SER A 176 -14.59 6.60 12.66
C SER A 176 -13.06 6.49 12.69
N ALA A 177 -12.46 6.08 13.82
CA ALA A 177 -11.02 5.90 13.94
C ALA A 177 -10.48 4.84 12.95
N VAL A 178 -11.21 3.74 12.77
CA VAL A 178 -10.87 2.70 11.79
C VAL A 178 -11.01 3.20 10.36
N ALA A 179 -12.08 3.93 10.04
CA ALA A 179 -12.32 4.51 8.72
C ALA A 179 -11.23 5.52 8.33
N THR A 180 -10.87 6.42 9.25
CA THR A 180 -9.76 7.37 9.07
C THR A 180 -8.46 6.65 8.79
N ARG A 181 -8.09 5.64 9.60
CA ARG A 181 -6.87 4.86 9.38
C ARG A 181 -6.89 4.11 8.05
N LYS A 182 -8.06 3.58 7.65
CA LYS A 182 -8.26 2.91 6.35
C LYS A 182 -7.98 3.90 5.23
N GLY A 183 -8.61 5.07 5.24
CA GLY A 183 -8.43 6.11 4.24
C GLY A 183 -6.96 6.53 4.12
N SER A 184 -6.28 6.80 5.24
CA SER A 184 -4.86 7.15 5.20
C SER A 184 -3.98 6.04 4.61
N MET A 185 -4.25 4.78 4.95
CA MET A 185 -3.51 3.65 4.39
C MET A 185 -3.76 3.48 2.89
N GLU A 186 -5.01 3.61 2.44
CA GLU A 186 -5.36 3.54 1.02
C GLU A 186 -4.65 4.63 0.22
N SER A 187 -4.64 5.86 0.72
CA SER A 187 -3.90 6.98 0.11
C SER A 187 -2.39 6.73 0.06
N ALA A 188 -1.79 6.20 1.13
CA ALA A 188 -0.36 5.88 1.15
C ALA A 188 0.00 4.75 0.16
N VAL A 189 -0.85 3.72 0.05
CA VAL A 189 -0.68 2.63 -0.93
C VAL A 189 -0.84 3.14 -2.36
N ALA A 190 -1.83 4.00 -2.62
CA ALA A 190 -2.02 4.62 -3.92
C ALA A 190 -0.81 5.48 -4.32
N THR A 191 -0.29 6.27 -3.39
CA THR A 191 0.90 7.10 -3.58
C THR A 191 2.13 6.25 -3.90
N PHE A 192 2.37 5.17 -3.12
CA PHE A 192 3.47 4.25 -3.38
C PHE A 192 3.35 3.54 -4.74
N THR A 193 2.13 3.14 -5.11
CA THR A 193 1.85 2.49 -6.40
C THR A 193 2.12 3.44 -7.55
N SER A 194 1.65 4.69 -7.45
CA SER A 194 1.91 5.73 -8.44
C SER A 194 3.42 5.99 -8.58
N ALA A 195 4.14 6.19 -7.48
CA ALA A 195 5.59 6.39 -7.48
C ALA A 195 6.35 5.20 -8.10
N SER A 196 5.90 3.97 -7.82
CA SER A 196 6.49 2.76 -8.41
C SER A 196 6.27 2.69 -9.92
N ASN A 197 5.06 3.02 -10.39
CA ASN A 197 4.75 3.08 -11.82
C ASN A 197 5.57 4.17 -12.53
N THR A 198 5.75 5.34 -11.90
CA THR A 198 6.61 6.41 -12.40
C THR A 198 8.06 5.95 -12.50
N ALA A 199 8.62 5.32 -11.47
CA ALA A 199 9.98 4.78 -11.49
C ALA A 199 10.19 3.77 -12.64
N VAL A 200 9.21 2.87 -12.84
CA VAL A 200 9.22 1.92 -13.97
C VAL A 200 9.19 2.65 -15.31
N SER A 201 8.31 3.65 -15.46
CA SER A 201 8.20 4.44 -16.70
C SER A 201 9.51 5.19 -17.00
N SER A 202 10.08 5.87 -16.00
CA SER A 202 11.36 6.58 -16.08
C SER A 202 12.50 5.65 -16.51
N ALA A 203 12.55 4.44 -15.95
CA ALA A 203 13.58 3.47 -16.31
C ALA A 203 13.42 2.92 -17.75
N LYS A 204 12.18 2.72 -18.22
CA LYS A 204 11.91 2.37 -19.63
C LYS A 204 12.34 3.49 -20.57
N SER A 205 12.02 4.74 -20.25
CA SER A 205 12.45 5.91 -21.03
C SER A 205 13.96 6.06 -21.06
N ALA A 206 14.64 5.89 -19.91
CA ALA A 206 16.10 5.91 -19.83
C ALA A 206 16.75 4.84 -20.71
N CYS A 207 16.16 3.64 -20.76
CA CYS A 207 16.55 2.58 -21.68
C CYS A 207 16.40 2.99 -23.16
N ALA A 208 15.27 3.60 -23.53
CA ALA A 208 15.02 4.07 -24.89
C ALA A 208 15.94 5.24 -25.31
N SER A 209 16.35 6.08 -24.35
CA SER A 209 17.29 7.19 -24.57
C SER A 209 18.76 6.75 -24.60
N GLY A 210 19.06 5.45 -24.55
CA GLY A 210 20.43 4.94 -24.65
C GLY A 210 21.26 5.07 -23.37
N LYS A 211 20.65 5.33 -22.20
CA LYS A 211 21.40 5.32 -20.92
C LYS A 211 22.01 3.95 -20.64
N THR A 212 23.17 3.94 -20.02
CA THR A 212 23.87 2.70 -19.67
C THR A 212 23.05 1.88 -18.65
N PRO A 213 23.21 0.54 -18.63
CA PRO A 213 22.55 -0.31 -17.64
C PRO A 213 22.81 0.11 -16.18
N ALA A 214 23.99 0.66 -15.88
CA ALA A 214 24.34 1.15 -14.55
C ALA A 214 23.49 2.37 -14.17
N GLU A 215 23.36 3.35 -15.06
CA GLU A 215 22.55 4.56 -14.84
C GLU A 215 21.06 4.23 -14.68
N VAL A 216 20.52 3.35 -15.53
CA VAL A 216 19.11 2.93 -15.43
C VAL A 216 18.83 2.27 -14.08
N ARG A 217 19.71 1.36 -13.62
CA ARG A 217 19.56 0.69 -12.32
C ARG A 217 19.66 1.67 -11.15
N ALA A 218 20.67 2.55 -11.17
CA ALA A 218 20.90 3.49 -10.10
C ALA A 218 19.71 4.45 -9.93
N GLN A 219 19.19 4.99 -11.03
CA GLN A 219 18.01 5.86 -10.99
C GLN A 219 16.78 5.12 -10.45
N PHE A 220 16.49 3.94 -10.98
CA PHE A 220 15.34 3.15 -10.53
C PHE A 220 15.43 2.78 -9.04
N GLN A 221 16.62 2.41 -8.56
CA GLN A 221 16.83 2.11 -7.14
C GLN A 221 16.58 3.33 -6.27
N SER A 222 17.10 4.49 -6.66
CA SER A 222 16.88 5.77 -5.97
C SER A 222 15.38 6.13 -5.92
N ASP A 223 14.67 6.07 -7.05
CA ASP A 223 13.24 6.37 -7.11
C ASP A 223 12.42 5.44 -6.19
N MET A 224 12.77 4.14 -6.19
CA MET A 224 12.10 3.14 -5.36
C MET A 224 12.44 3.29 -3.87
N GLU A 225 13.64 3.75 -3.53
CA GLU A 225 14.03 4.07 -2.16
C GLU A 225 13.20 5.22 -1.61
N VAL A 226 13.13 6.33 -2.35
CA VAL A 226 12.28 7.49 -2.00
C VAL A 226 10.82 7.07 -1.81
N ALA A 227 10.28 6.25 -2.72
CA ALA A 227 8.91 5.74 -2.59
C ALA A 227 8.71 4.90 -1.31
N ARG A 228 9.68 4.03 -0.96
CA ARG A 228 9.62 3.20 0.25
C ARG A 228 9.74 4.03 1.52
N GLU A 229 10.63 5.01 1.54
CA GLU A 229 10.78 5.93 2.66
C GLU A 229 9.52 6.75 2.90
N LYS A 230 8.89 7.25 1.82
CA LYS A 230 7.61 7.93 1.90
C LYS A 230 6.52 7.04 2.51
N LEU A 231 6.39 5.80 2.01
CA LEU A 231 5.44 4.84 2.58
C LEU A 231 5.72 4.53 4.05
N LYS A 232 7.00 4.40 4.43
CA LYS A 232 7.40 4.18 5.82
C LYS A 232 7.00 5.37 6.70
N SER A 233 7.31 6.59 6.26
CA SER A 233 6.95 7.84 6.95
C SER A 233 5.43 7.94 7.13
N ASP A 234 4.66 7.76 6.05
CA ASP A 234 3.20 7.78 6.09
C ASP A 234 2.65 6.79 7.11
N ARG A 235 3.18 5.55 7.12
CA ARG A 235 2.74 4.53 8.07
C ARG A 235 3.01 4.89 9.52
N THR A 236 4.11 5.59 9.79
CA THR A 236 4.50 6.04 11.15
C THR A 236 3.70 7.24 11.62
N GLN A 237 3.38 8.18 10.72
CA GLN A 237 2.61 9.38 11.03
C GLN A 237 1.11 9.10 11.18
N MET A 238 0.59 8.07 10.50
CA MET A 238 -0.80 7.68 10.65
C MET A 238 -1.15 7.37 12.11
N GLU A 239 -2.29 7.90 12.56
CA GLU A 239 -2.74 7.75 13.94
C GLU A 239 -2.85 6.29 14.38
N LYS A 240 -2.44 6.06 15.63
CA LYS A 240 -2.53 4.75 16.27
C LYS A 240 -3.97 4.57 16.76
N VAL A 241 -4.78 3.86 15.97
CA VAL A 241 -6.17 3.48 16.33
C VAL A 241 -6.26 2.92 17.76
N ARG A 242 -5.22 2.24 18.25
CA ARG A 242 -5.14 1.74 19.62
C ARG A 242 -5.35 2.83 20.67
N ASP A 243 -4.72 3.98 20.50
CA ASP A 243 -4.74 5.05 21.51
C ASP A 243 -6.09 5.76 21.50
N SER A 244 -6.65 6.03 20.31
CA SER A 244 -8.01 6.54 20.16
C SER A 244 -9.05 5.57 20.75
N VAL A 245 -8.91 4.25 20.50
CA VAL A 245 -9.79 3.22 21.08
C VAL A 245 -9.68 3.17 22.60
N LYS A 246 -8.47 3.29 23.18
CA LYS A 246 -8.30 3.33 24.65
C LYS A 246 -9.01 4.53 25.27
N ALA A 247 -8.87 5.71 24.67
CA ALA A 247 -9.57 6.91 25.13
C ALA A 247 -11.09 6.70 25.09
N LEU A 248 -11.62 6.18 23.97
CA LEU A 248 -13.05 5.86 23.84
C LEU A 248 -13.53 4.82 24.85
N MET A 249 -12.70 3.81 25.17
CA MET A 249 -13.02 2.81 26.20
C MET A 249 -13.16 3.47 27.57
N GLU A 250 -12.27 4.40 27.91
CA GLU A 250 -12.32 5.11 29.19
C GLU A 250 -13.54 6.02 29.28
N THR A 251 -13.85 6.78 28.22
CA THR A 251 -15.09 7.56 28.14
C THR A 251 -16.31 6.69 28.37
N ARG A 252 -16.41 5.55 27.68
CA ARG A 252 -17.51 4.60 27.87
C ARG A 252 -17.56 4.07 29.30
N ARG A 253 -16.42 3.72 29.90
CA ARG A 253 -16.34 3.20 31.28
C ARG A 253 -16.93 4.21 32.25
N THR A 254 -16.47 5.44 32.20
CA THR A 254 -16.92 6.53 33.07
C THR A 254 -18.41 6.83 32.89
N SER A 255 -18.92 6.88 31.66
CA SER A 255 -20.36 7.08 31.41
C SER A 255 -21.21 5.94 31.98
N VAL A 256 -20.77 4.69 31.82
CA VAL A 256 -21.48 3.52 32.37
C VAL A 256 -21.44 3.54 33.89
N GLU A 257 -20.29 3.84 34.50
CA GLU A 257 -20.14 3.92 35.95
C GLU A 257 -21.07 5.00 36.55
N SER A 258 -21.11 6.18 35.94
CA SER A 258 -22.02 7.26 36.32
C SER A 258 -23.49 6.82 36.26
N ALA A 259 -23.91 6.18 35.16
CA ALA A 259 -25.27 5.66 35.02
C ALA A 259 -25.63 4.58 36.07
N MET A 260 -24.66 3.73 36.45
CA MET A 260 -24.84 2.74 37.51
C MET A 260 -24.97 3.39 38.89
N ASN A 261 -24.14 4.40 39.18
CA ASN A 261 -24.18 5.10 40.45
C ASN A 261 -25.50 5.87 40.63
N ALA A 262 -25.96 6.58 39.58
CA ALA A 262 -27.26 7.23 39.59
C ALA A 262 -28.40 6.24 39.89
N PHE A 263 -28.41 5.09 39.21
CA PHE A 263 -29.40 4.04 39.47
C PHE A 263 -29.35 3.49 40.90
N LYS A 264 -28.16 3.23 41.44
CA LYS A 264 -27.99 2.74 42.81
C LYS A 264 -28.54 3.75 43.82
N THR A 265 -28.21 5.02 43.67
CA THR A 265 -28.72 6.09 44.55
C THR A 265 -30.24 6.16 44.52
N THR A 266 -30.85 6.15 43.32
CA THR A 266 -32.32 6.14 43.20
C THR A 266 -32.96 4.89 43.81
N LEU A 267 -32.34 3.72 43.60
CA LEU A 267 -32.85 2.46 44.14
C LEU A 267 -32.80 2.43 45.68
N GLU A 268 -31.70 2.87 46.29
CA GLU A 268 -31.57 2.91 47.75
C GLU A 268 -32.55 3.91 48.39
N SER A 269 -32.72 5.09 47.78
CA SER A 269 -33.74 6.06 48.21
C SER A 269 -35.15 5.46 48.14
N ALA A 270 -35.51 4.82 47.02
CA ALA A 270 -36.81 4.17 46.85
C ALA A 270 -37.02 3.01 47.84
N LYS A 271 -35.98 2.23 48.15
CA LYS A 271 -36.04 1.16 49.17
C LYS A 271 -36.29 1.72 50.56
N THR A 272 -35.63 2.81 50.93
CA THR A 272 -35.82 3.45 52.24
C THR A 272 -37.27 3.93 52.39
N GLU A 273 -37.81 4.63 51.39
CA GLU A 273 -39.21 5.06 51.39
C GLU A 273 -40.17 3.87 51.52
N LEU A 274 -39.90 2.78 50.78
CA LEU A 274 -40.71 1.57 50.85
C LEU A 274 -40.66 0.94 52.25
N LYS A 275 -39.47 0.82 52.86
CA LYS A 275 -39.32 0.26 54.21
C LYS A 275 -40.09 1.06 55.25
N THR A 276 -40.00 2.38 55.21
CA THR A 276 -40.76 3.26 56.10
C THR A 276 -42.26 3.02 56.00
N ALA A 277 -42.81 2.83 54.80
CA ALA A 277 -44.23 2.52 54.60
C ALA A 277 -44.65 1.13 55.15
N PHE A 278 -43.70 0.20 55.27
CA PHE A 278 -43.90 -1.11 55.91
C PHE A 278 -43.59 -1.10 57.42
N GLY A 279 -43.29 0.06 58.01
CA GLY A 279 -42.94 0.19 59.43
C GLY A 279 -41.59 -0.46 59.79
N LYS A 280 -40.64 -0.49 58.84
CA LYS A 280 -39.31 -1.11 58.96
C LYS A 280 -38.18 -0.14 58.67
#